data_AF-A0A0S2T9C1-F1
#
_entry.id   AF-A0A0S2T9C1-F1
#
_cell.length_a   1.000
_cell.length_b   1.000
_cell.length_c   1.000
_cell.angle_alpha   90.00
_cell.angle_beta   90.00
_cell.angle_gamma   90.00
#
_symmetry.space_group_name_H-M   'P 1'
#
loop_
_entity.id
_entity.type
_entity.pdbx_description
1 polymer ?
#
loop_
_entity_poly.entity_id
_entity_poly.type
_entity_poly.pdbx_seq_one_letter_code
_entity_poly.pdbx_strand_id
1 'polypeptide(L)'
;MAPAQEPPEPSDDAVEIMETFNQQSAAEQRGYELTEEDKHKILFFMGLGLLLLLGSTAYLGINMAIFGKQVFVAHMVCAGLTVTLGLAHAVAAMVWFFPF
;
A
#
# COMPACT_ATOMS: atom_id res chain seq x y z
N MET A 1 63.06 0.33 -11.32
CA MET A 1 62.00 -0.67 -11.08
C MET A 1 61.19 -0.15 -9.90
N ALA A 2 60.05 0.49 -10.16
CA ALA A 2 59.22 1.07 -9.10
C ALA A 2 58.39 -0.06 -8.45
N PRO A 3 58.26 -0.11 -7.11
CA PRO A 3 57.44 -1.13 -6.46
C PRO A 3 55.97 -0.91 -6.82
N ALA A 4 55.29 -1.99 -7.23
CA ALA A 4 53.86 -2.02 -7.42
C ALA A 4 53.20 -1.74 -6.07
N GLN A 5 52.38 -0.68 -6.00
CA GLN A 5 51.57 -0.37 -4.83
C GLN A 5 50.49 -1.46 -4.72
N GLU A 6 50.58 -2.31 -3.70
CA GLU A 6 49.49 -3.20 -3.33
C GLU A 6 48.26 -2.34 -2.95
N PRO A 7 47.05 -2.72 -3.38
CA PRO A 7 45.85 -1.96 -3.06
C PRO A 7 45.70 -1.89 -1.53
N PRO A 8 45.37 -0.70 -0.96
CA PRO A 8 45.25 -0.56 0.47
C PRO A 8 44.19 -1.53 0.99
N GLU A 9 44.59 -2.42 1.90
CA GLU A 9 43.69 -3.28 2.66
C GLU A 9 42.60 -2.38 3.28
N PRO A 10 41.32 -2.75 3.16
CA PRO A 10 40.25 -1.95 3.75
C PRO A 10 40.55 -1.81 5.25
N SER A 11 40.70 -0.57 5.71
CA SER A 11 40.92 -0.31 7.13
C SER A 11 39.73 -0.80 7.94
N ASP A 12 39.96 -1.25 9.18
CA ASP A 12 38.89 -1.71 10.08
C ASP A 12 37.77 -0.65 10.19
N ASP A 13 38.12 0.64 10.14
CA ASP A 13 37.17 1.76 10.10
C ASP A 13 36.22 1.70 8.89
N ALA A 14 36.70 1.34 7.70
CA ALA A 14 35.88 1.26 6.49
C ALA A 14 34.90 0.08 6.55
N VAL A 15 35.30 -1.02 7.19
CA VAL A 15 34.45 -2.19 7.42
C VAL A 15 33.36 -1.86 8.47
N GLU A 16 33.72 -1.18 9.55
CA GLU A 16 32.79 -0.74 10.60
C GLU A 16 31.75 0.26 10.08
N ILE A 17 32.17 1.19 9.22
CA ILE A 17 31.27 2.15 8.57
C ILE A 17 30.29 1.41 7.65
N MET A 18 30.77 0.46 6.85
CA MET A 18 29.92 -0.32 5.94
C MET A 18 28.92 -1.21 6.70
N GLU A 19 29.32 -1.77 7.83
CA GLU A 19 28.43 -2.53 8.71
C GLU A 19 27.36 -1.62 9.34
N THR A 20 27.74 -0.43 9.81
CA THR A 20 26.81 0.56 10.38
C THR A 20 25.78 1.01 9.35
N PHE A 21 26.20 1.31 8.12
CA PHE A 21 25.27 1.62 7.03
C PHE A 21 24.33 0.46 6.73
N ASN A 22 24.83 -0.78 6.69
CA ASN A 22 24.00 -1.96 6.46
C ASN A 22 22.98 -2.17 7.59
N GLN A 23 23.37 -2.00 8.86
CA GLN A 23 22.47 -2.08 10.01
C GLN A 23 21.42 -0.95 9.98
N GLN A 24 21.80 0.27 9.59
CA GLN A 24 20.89 1.39 9.47
C GLN A 24 19.91 1.21 8.30
N SER A 25 20.36 0.71 7.16
CA SER A 25 19.49 0.35 6.03
C SER A 25 18.54 -0.80 6.37
N ALA A 26 19.00 -1.82 7.11
CA ALA A 26 18.15 -2.91 7.59
C ALA A 26 17.13 -2.43 8.64
N ALA A 27 17.51 -1.46 9.50
CA ALA A 27 16.60 -0.83 10.45
C ALA A 27 15.56 0.06 9.77
N GLU A 28 15.94 0.77 8.70
CA GLU A 28 15.02 1.57 7.88
C GLU A 28 14.04 0.69 7.10
N GLN A 29 14.51 -0.45 6.56
CA GLN A 29 13.64 -1.47 5.94
C GLN A 29 12.67 -2.08 6.94
N ARG A 30 13.11 -2.36 8.18
CA ARG A 30 12.21 -2.78 9.28
C ARG A 30 11.20 -1.71 9.69
N GLY A 31 11.57 -0.43 9.59
CA GLY A 31 10.66 0.69 9.84
C GLY A 31 9.54 0.80 8.79
N TYR A 32 9.79 0.30 7.57
CA TYR A 32 8.80 0.20 6.49
C TYR A 32 8.08 -1.15 6.45
N GLU A 33 8.54 -2.12 7.25
CA GLU A 33 7.90 -3.40 7.46
C GLU A 33 6.68 -3.18 8.36
N LEU A 34 5.61 -2.67 7.75
CA LEU A 34 4.28 -2.63 8.37
C LEU A 34 4.02 -4.04 8.91
N THR A 35 3.79 -4.13 10.22
CA THR A 35 3.46 -5.41 10.86
C THR A 35 2.25 -6.01 10.13
N GLU A 36 2.22 -7.33 9.96
CA GLU A 36 1.10 -8.03 9.29
C GLU A 36 -0.27 -7.61 9.86
N GLU A 37 -0.31 -7.27 11.14
CA GLU A 37 -1.46 -6.74 11.86
C GLU A 37 -1.92 -5.35 11.33
N ASP A 38 -0.97 -4.46 11.00
CA ASP A 38 -1.27 -3.13 10.44
C ASP A 38 -1.77 -3.23 9.01
N LYS A 39 -1.17 -4.10 8.19
CA LYS A 39 -1.65 -4.37 6.82
C LYS A 39 -3.09 -4.88 6.83
N HIS A 40 -3.42 -5.82 7.72
CA HIS A 40 -4.78 -6.32 7.89
C HIS A 40 -5.74 -5.23 8.38
N LYS A 41 -5.34 -4.40 9.34
CA LYS A 41 -6.16 -3.28 9.83
C LYS A 41 -6.48 -2.28 8.72
N ILE A 42 -5.48 -1.87 7.94
CA ILE A 42 -5.66 -0.95 6.82
C ILE A 42 -6.62 -1.55 5.79
N LEU A 43 -6.42 -2.82 5.43
CA LEU A 43 -7.30 -3.50 4.50
C LEU A 43 -8.73 -3.62 5.02
N PHE A 44 -8.90 -3.89 6.31
CA PHE A 44 -10.20 -3.97 6.96
C PHE A 44 -10.95 -2.63 6.91
N PHE A 45 -10.29 -1.52 7.27
CA PHE A 45 -10.91 -0.19 7.20
C PHE A 45 -11.21 0.25 5.77
N MET A 46 -10.32 -0.06 4.82
CA MET A 46 -10.55 0.22 3.40
C MET A 46 -11.74 -0.58 2.85
N GLY A 47 -11.85 -1.86 3.23
CA GLY A 47 -12.98 -2.72 2.90
C GLY A 47 -14.29 -2.26 3.56
N LEU A 48 -14.24 -1.77 4.79
CA LEU A 48 -15.40 -1.17 5.46
C LEU A 48 -15.89 0.09 4.72
N GLY A 49 -14.96 0.95 4.29
CA GLY A 49 -15.28 2.11 3.44
C GLY A 49 -15.95 1.69 2.13
N LEU A 50 -15.47 0.62 1.51
CA LEU A 50 -16.06 0.03 0.31
C LEU A 50 -17.48 -0.48 0.58
N LEU A 51 -17.72 -1.19 1.69
CA LEU A 51 -19.05 -1.65 2.09
C LEU A 51 -20.04 -0.50 2.28
N LEU A 52 -19.61 0.59 2.93
CA LEU A 52 -20.45 1.77 3.13
C LEU A 52 -20.76 2.47 1.81
N LEU A 53 -19.76 2.61 0.92
CA LEU A 53 -19.96 3.17 -0.41
C LEU A 53 -20.91 2.30 -1.25
N LEU A 54 -20.69 0.99 -1.25
CA LEU A 54 -21.51 0.04 -1.98
C LEU A 54 -22.97 0.06 -1.49
N GLY A 55 -23.17 0.06 -0.17
CA GLY A 55 -24.50 0.18 0.44
C GLY A 55 -25.19 1.49 0.06
N SER A 56 -24.46 2.61 0.09
CA SER A 56 -24.98 3.92 -0.32
C SER A 56 -25.34 3.96 -1.80
N THR A 57 -24.46 3.42 -2.67
CA THR A 57 -24.69 3.30 -4.12
C THR A 57 -25.90 2.43 -4.42
N ALA A 58 -26.08 1.32 -3.70
CA ALA A 58 -27.24 0.43 -3.82
C ALA A 58 -28.53 1.13 -3.38
N TYR A 59 -28.51 1.85 -2.24
CA TYR A 59 -29.64 2.66 -1.78
C TYR A 59 -30.03 3.74 -2.80
N LEU A 60 -29.05 4.46 -3.36
CA LEU A 60 -29.26 5.43 -4.43
C LEU A 60 -29.82 4.77 -5.70
N GLY A 61 -29.35 3.57 -6.05
CA GLY A 61 -29.86 2.81 -7.19
C GLY A 61 -31.32 2.39 -7.01
N ILE A 62 -31.70 1.92 -5.82
CA ILE A 62 -33.09 1.61 -5.47
C ILE A 62 -33.96 2.86 -5.54
N ASN A 63 -33.50 3.97 -4.96
CA ASN A 63 -34.21 5.25 -5.05
C ASN A 63 -34.34 5.72 -6.50
N MET A 64 -33.36 5.45 -7.35
CA MET A 64 -33.44 5.78 -8.78
C MET A 64 -34.50 4.95 -9.49
N ALA A 65 -34.64 3.67 -9.14
CA ALA A 65 -35.68 2.80 -9.68
C ALA A 65 -37.10 3.26 -9.28
N ILE A 66 -37.26 3.88 -8.10
CA ILE A 66 -38.55 4.35 -7.57
C ILE A 66 -38.87 5.79 -8.00
N PHE A 67 -37.92 6.73 -7.85
CA PHE A 67 -38.11 8.18 -8.06
C PHE A 67 -37.57 8.70 -9.41
N GLY A 68 -36.92 7.85 -10.21
CA GLY A 68 -36.39 8.22 -11.52
C GLY A 68 -35.11 9.08 -11.46
N LYS A 69 -35.03 10.12 -12.31
CA LYS A 69 -33.78 10.78 -12.73
C LYS A 69 -33.02 11.58 -11.64
N GLN A 70 -33.65 11.94 -10.53
CA GLN A 70 -33.08 12.92 -9.57
C GLN A 70 -31.78 12.45 -8.90
N VAL A 71 -31.64 11.15 -8.65
CA VAL A 71 -30.47 10.58 -7.96
C VAL A 71 -29.44 9.94 -8.90
N PHE A 72 -29.63 10.07 -10.22
CA PHE A 72 -28.76 9.45 -11.23
C PHE A 72 -27.29 9.87 -11.10
N VAL A 73 -27.05 11.18 -11.02
CA VAL A 73 -25.69 11.73 -10.98
C VAL A 73 -24.99 11.30 -9.68
N ALA A 74 -25.69 11.36 -8.55
CA ALA A 74 -25.17 10.89 -7.27
C ALA A 74 -24.85 9.38 -7.31
N HIS A 75 -25.73 8.56 -7.88
CA HIS A 75 -25.48 7.13 -8.07
C HIS A 75 -24.25 6.86 -8.95
N MET A 76 -24.11 7.56 -10.10
CA MET A 76 -22.98 7.38 -11.01
C MET A 76 -21.64 7.76 -10.36
N VAL A 77 -21.59 8.84 -9.59
CA VAL A 77 -20.38 9.26 -8.86
C VAL A 77 -20.03 8.24 -7.77
N CYS A 78 -21.00 7.83 -6.95
CA CYS A 78 -20.77 6.83 -5.91
C CYS A 78 -20.36 5.46 -6.49
N ALA A 79 -20.96 5.05 -7.62
CA ALA A 79 -20.59 3.84 -8.34
C ALA A 79 -19.15 3.90 -8.84
N GLY A 80 -18.75 5.02 -9.46
CA GLY A 80 -17.37 5.23 -9.91
C GLY A 80 -16.37 5.14 -8.77
N LEU A 81 -16.62 5.85 -7.66
CA LEU A 81 -15.77 5.80 -6.47
C LEU A 81 -15.70 4.39 -5.86
N THR A 82 -16.82 3.65 -5.86
CA THR A 82 -16.86 2.26 -5.36
C THR A 82 -15.97 1.34 -6.20
N VAL A 83 -16.01 1.48 -7.53
CA VAL A 83 -15.18 0.69 -8.45
C VAL A 83 -13.70 1.03 -8.29
N THR A 84 -13.34 2.31 -8.24
CA THR A 84 -11.94 2.73 -8.05
C THR A 84 -11.38 2.27 -6.70
N LEU A 85 -12.15 2.44 -5.62
CA LEU A 85 -11.76 1.98 -4.28
C LEU A 85 -11.68 0.45 -4.22
N GLY A 86 -12.60 -0.25 -4.88
CA GLY A 86 -12.58 -1.71 -4.98
C GLY A 86 -11.37 -2.25 -5.73
N LEU A 87 -10.95 -1.57 -6.79
CA LEU A 87 -9.73 -1.92 -7.50
C LEU A 87 -8.50 -1.70 -6.61
N ALA A 88 -8.39 -0.53 -5.96
CA ALA A 88 -7.31 -0.25 -5.03
C ALA A 88 -7.25 -1.27 -3.88
N HIS A 89 -8.42 -1.66 -3.34
CA HIS A 89 -8.52 -2.66 -2.30
C HIS A 89 -8.09 -4.05 -2.76
N ALA A 90 -8.52 -4.48 -3.95
CA ALA A 90 -8.13 -5.76 -4.53
C ALA A 90 -6.62 -5.83 -4.82
N VAL A 91 -6.04 -4.77 -5.37
CA VAL A 91 -4.59 -4.69 -5.63
C VAL A 91 -3.81 -4.70 -4.33
N ALA A 92 -4.22 -3.91 -3.32
CA ALA A 92 -3.57 -3.92 -2.01
C ALA A 92 -3.62 -5.31 -1.36
N ALA A 93 -4.77 -6.01 -1.45
CA ALA A 93 -4.91 -7.37 -0.94
C ALA A 93 -3.96 -8.33 -1.66
N MET A 94 -3.88 -8.24 -2.98
CA MET A 94 -3.01 -9.08 -3.80
C MET A 94 -1.53 -8.83 -3.47
N VAL A 95 -1.09 -7.57 -3.45
CA VAL A 95 0.31 -7.20 -3.25
C VAL A 95 0.78 -7.50 -1.83
N TRP A 96 -0.08 -7.33 -0.82
CA TRP A 96 0.32 -7.57 0.57
C TRP A 96 0.22 -9.04 1.00
N PHE A 97 -0.77 -9.80 0.50
CA PHE A 97 -0.99 -11.19 0.94
C PHE A 97 -0.51 -12.26 -0.03
N PHE A 98 -0.21 -11.91 -1.28
CA PHE A 98 0.41 -12.81 -2.26
C PHE A 98 1.71 -12.21 -2.84
N PRO A 99 2.75 -11.95 -2.00
CA PRO A 99 4.08 -11.66 -2.52
C PRO A 99 4.69 -12.97 -3.07
N PHE A 100 4.84 -13.04 -4.39
CA PHE A 100 5.48 -14.15 -5.11
C PHE A 100 7.00 -14.01 -5.15
#